data_AF-A0A2S7JZG2-F1
#
_entry.id   AF-A0A2S7JZG2-F1
#
_cell.length_a   1.000
_cell.length_b   1.000
_cell.length_c   1.000
_cell.angle_alpha   90.00
_cell.angle_beta   90.00
_cell.angle_gamma   90.00
#
_symmetry.space_group_name_H-M   'P 1'
#
loop_
_entity.id
_entity.type
_entity.pdbx_description
1 polymer ?
#
loop_
_entity_poly.entity_id
_entity_poly.type
_entity_poly.pdbx_seq_one_letter_code
_entity_poly.pdbx_strand_id
1 'polypeptide(L)'
;MAVFGAASLVIAGQAQAATLVLDPTADGDVTTFGGDAVDTTDGALSILQSGGNITNAILEFDLGVIPDAATIDSVSLSVVLDRFVSNTGGNPAEFDVFAYAGDGVVDIADYDAPGSQVIDAQLPIGGSSGDVLATVFSDVSPVQALLIGDLLTLRLETDSFASVQIASLETLKDLSASFLTINYTVPEVSEVPVPAALPLLLSGIAGLGFASRRRKSA
;
A
#
# COMPACT_ATOMS: atom_id res chain seq x y z
N MET A 1 -44.05 -21.73 -34.57
CA MET A 1 -42.75 -21.06 -34.77
C MET A 1 -42.11 -20.95 -33.40
N ALA A 2 -41.18 -21.84 -33.07
CA ALA A 2 -40.56 -21.89 -31.74
C ALA A 2 -39.28 -21.03 -31.76
N VAL A 3 -39.28 -19.95 -30.98
CA VAL A 3 -38.09 -19.10 -30.77
C VAL A 3 -37.28 -19.76 -29.67
N PHE A 4 -36.14 -20.38 -30.03
CA PHE A 4 -35.16 -20.84 -29.05
C PHE A 4 -34.30 -19.64 -28.64
N GLY A 5 -34.61 -19.05 -27.49
CA GLY A 5 -33.74 -18.06 -26.85
C GLY A 5 -32.52 -18.75 -26.25
N ALA A 6 -31.33 -18.45 -26.75
CA ALA A 6 -30.09 -18.88 -26.14
C ALA A 6 -29.89 -18.10 -24.82
N ALA A 7 -30.11 -18.76 -23.68
CA ALA A 7 -29.73 -18.21 -22.40
C ALA A 7 -28.21 -18.32 -22.26
N SER A 8 -27.52 -17.18 -22.21
CA SER A 8 -26.11 -17.14 -21.82
C SER A 8 -26.04 -17.27 -20.30
N LEU A 9 -25.39 -18.33 -19.82
CA LEU A 9 -25.06 -18.49 -18.42
C LEU A 9 -23.84 -17.60 -18.14
N VAL A 10 -24.06 -16.47 -17.47
CA VAL A 10 -22.98 -15.64 -16.94
C VAL A 10 -22.67 -16.19 -15.55
N ILE A 11 -21.49 -16.79 -15.40
CA ILE A 11 -20.94 -17.09 -14.07
C ILE A 11 -20.19 -15.83 -13.67
N ALA A 12 -20.82 -15.00 -12.82
CA ALA A 12 -20.10 -13.93 -12.15
C ALA A 12 -19.08 -14.57 -11.21
N GLY A 13 -17.89 -13.96 -11.09
CA GLY A 13 -16.91 -14.36 -10.09
C GLY A 13 -17.46 -14.09 -8.68
N GLN A 14 -16.64 -14.25 -7.64
CA GLN A 14 -16.91 -13.60 -6.37
C GLN A 14 -15.78 -12.62 -6.12
N ALA A 15 -16.09 -11.40 -5.70
CA ALA A 15 -15.09 -10.46 -5.24
C ALA A 15 -14.25 -11.10 -4.12
N GLN A 16 -12.93 -10.98 -4.22
CA GLN A 16 -12.01 -11.62 -3.28
C GLN A 16 -11.37 -10.55 -2.40
N ALA A 17 -11.64 -10.63 -1.10
CA ALA A 17 -10.91 -9.86 -0.09
C ALA A 17 -9.54 -10.49 0.15
N ALA A 18 -8.52 -9.64 0.29
CA ALA A 18 -7.15 -10.01 0.55
C ALA A 18 -6.54 -9.09 1.63
N THR A 19 -5.58 -9.63 2.37
CA THR A 19 -4.75 -8.88 3.31
C THR A 19 -3.30 -9.02 2.87
N LEU A 20 -2.60 -7.89 2.80
CA LEU A 20 -1.20 -7.82 2.44
C LEU A 20 -0.44 -7.08 3.55
N VAL A 21 0.74 -7.61 3.89
CA VAL A 21 1.70 -6.93 4.76
C VAL A 21 2.90 -6.55 3.90
N LEU A 22 3.27 -5.27 3.94
CA LEU A 22 4.37 -4.69 3.19
C LEU A 22 5.42 -4.17 4.15
N ASP A 23 6.65 -4.65 3.98
CA ASP A 23 7.83 -3.98 4.50
C ASP A 23 8.18 -2.79 3.58
N PRO A 24 8.80 -1.72 4.11
CA PRO A 24 9.25 -0.62 3.28
C PRO A 24 10.33 -1.10 2.31
N THR A 25 10.33 -0.55 1.11
CA THR A 25 11.36 -0.80 0.09
C THR A 25 12.54 0.16 0.21
N ALA A 26 12.32 1.31 0.82
CA ALA A 26 13.32 2.29 1.18
C ALA A 26 12.87 3.03 2.44
N ASP A 27 13.84 3.45 3.25
CA ASP A 27 13.61 4.30 4.40
C ASP A 27 14.80 5.22 4.68
N GLY A 28 14.56 6.20 5.53
CA GLY A 28 15.57 7.14 5.97
C GLY A 28 14.95 8.24 6.82
N ASP A 29 15.78 9.09 7.39
CA ASP A 29 15.32 10.31 8.00
C ASP A 29 15.90 11.55 7.30
N VAL A 30 15.10 12.60 7.29
CA VAL A 30 15.37 13.83 6.54
C VAL A 30 15.25 15.00 7.49
N THR A 31 16.30 15.80 7.53
CA THR A 31 16.42 17.00 8.37
C THR A 31 16.62 18.21 7.49
N THR A 32 15.88 19.30 7.74
CA THR A 32 16.08 20.59 7.04
C THR A 32 16.33 21.74 8.01
N PHE A 33 15.74 21.69 9.21
CA PHE A 33 15.99 22.69 10.24
C PHE A 33 17.25 22.35 11.03
N GLY A 34 18.27 23.21 11.00
CA GLY A 34 19.60 22.93 11.57
C GLY A 34 20.64 22.49 10.53
N GLY A 35 20.22 22.30 9.27
CA GLY A 35 21.05 21.96 8.12
C GLY A 35 20.47 20.76 7.37
N ASP A 36 20.43 20.86 6.04
CA ASP A 36 19.90 19.80 5.19
C ASP A 36 20.75 18.54 5.31
N ALA A 37 20.12 17.43 5.71
CA ALA A 37 20.73 16.13 5.81
C ALA A 37 19.70 15.04 5.50
N VAL A 38 20.20 13.95 4.91
CA VAL A 38 19.44 12.72 4.62
C VAL A 38 20.30 11.57 5.14
N ASP A 39 19.73 10.72 5.99
CA ASP A 39 20.38 9.48 6.44
C ASP A 39 19.51 8.27 6.10
N THR A 40 20.02 7.42 5.22
CA THR A 40 19.40 6.14 4.81
C THR A 40 20.27 4.95 5.25
N THR A 41 21.13 5.15 6.25
CA THR A 41 22.13 4.15 6.66
C THR A 41 22.13 3.87 8.15
N ASP A 42 21.42 4.68 8.94
CA ASP A 42 21.35 4.48 10.39
C ASP A 42 20.46 3.28 10.75
N GLY A 43 20.80 2.61 11.85
CA GLY A 43 20.07 1.45 12.35
C GLY A 43 18.74 1.79 13.02
N ALA A 44 18.34 3.07 13.03
CA ALA A 44 17.05 3.56 13.49
C ALA A 44 16.71 4.87 12.75
N LEU A 45 15.42 5.11 12.50
CA LEU A 45 14.95 6.37 11.93
C LEU A 45 14.52 7.32 13.06
N SER A 46 14.90 8.59 12.95
CA SER A 46 14.52 9.62 13.92
C SER A 46 13.30 10.41 13.45
N ILE A 47 12.35 10.59 14.35
CA ILE A 47 11.31 11.62 14.25
C ILE A 47 11.55 12.57 15.41
N LEU A 48 11.94 13.81 15.11
CA LEU A 48 12.39 14.76 16.12
C LEU A 48 11.88 16.14 15.78
N GLN A 49 11.27 16.80 16.75
CA GLN A 49 11.06 18.24 16.70
C GLN A 49 11.60 18.89 17.98
N SER A 50 12.43 19.91 17.78
CA SER A 50 13.10 20.64 18.85
C SER A 50 13.34 22.09 18.44
N GLY A 51 13.83 22.93 19.37
CA GLY A 51 14.07 24.35 19.09
C GLY A 51 15.22 24.63 18.11
N GLY A 52 15.95 23.60 17.67
CA GLY A 52 17.11 23.71 16.78
C GLY A 52 17.19 22.63 15.70
N ASN A 53 16.29 21.65 15.72
CA ASN A 53 16.31 20.52 14.79
C ASN A 53 14.90 19.99 14.53
N ILE A 54 14.56 19.74 13.27
CA ILE A 54 13.35 19.03 12.84
C ILE A 54 13.76 17.94 11.86
N THR A 55 13.45 16.70 12.21
CA THR A 55 13.77 15.49 11.46
C THR A 55 12.50 14.67 11.29
N ASN A 56 12.21 14.30 10.05
CA ASN A 56 11.07 13.46 9.70
C ASN A 56 11.56 12.10 9.22
N ALA A 57 10.88 11.02 9.61
CA ALA A 57 11.18 9.69 9.09
C ALA A 57 10.37 9.45 7.81
N ILE A 58 11.00 8.89 6.79
CA ILE A 58 10.44 8.58 5.49
C ILE A 58 10.41 7.06 5.33
N LEU A 59 9.27 6.52 4.91
CA LEU A 59 9.07 5.11 4.58
C LEU A 59 8.43 5.01 3.20
N GLU A 60 9.05 4.29 2.26
CA GLU A 60 8.47 4.01 0.94
C GLU A 60 8.01 2.56 0.83
N PHE A 61 6.87 2.32 0.19
CA PHE A 61 6.26 1.01 0.01
C PHE A 61 5.90 0.75 -1.46
N ASP A 62 6.21 -0.45 -1.93
CA ASP A 62 5.78 -0.95 -3.25
C ASP A 62 4.39 -1.59 -3.18
N LEU A 63 3.44 -0.96 -3.86
CA LEU A 63 2.05 -1.36 -4.02
C LEU A 63 1.81 -2.19 -5.28
N GLY A 64 2.80 -2.41 -6.15
CA GLY A 64 2.64 -3.06 -7.46
C GLY A 64 2.18 -4.52 -7.42
N VAL A 65 2.13 -5.12 -6.22
CA VAL A 65 1.50 -6.43 -5.99
C VAL A 65 -0.03 -6.37 -5.86
N ILE A 66 -0.59 -5.18 -5.59
CA ILE A 66 -2.03 -4.92 -5.51
C ILE A 66 -2.50 -4.50 -6.90
N PRO A 67 -3.50 -5.16 -7.51
CA PRO A 67 -4.01 -4.75 -8.81
C PRO A 67 -4.56 -3.31 -8.78
N ASP A 68 -4.30 -2.51 -9.82
CA ASP A 68 -4.75 -1.11 -9.94
C ASP A 68 -6.27 -0.93 -9.75
N ALA A 69 -7.04 -1.96 -10.12
CA ALA A 69 -8.49 -1.97 -10.02
C ALA A 69 -9.02 -2.37 -8.63
N ALA A 70 -8.14 -2.78 -7.70
CA ALA A 70 -8.53 -3.14 -6.36
C ALA A 70 -9.14 -1.94 -5.61
N THR A 71 -10.08 -2.23 -4.71
CA THR A 71 -10.60 -1.26 -3.74
C THR A 71 -9.88 -1.44 -2.42
N ILE A 72 -9.28 -0.38 -1.90
CA ILE A 72 -8.63 -0.37 -0.59
C ILE A 72 -9.70 -0.24 0.49
N ASP A 73 -9.79 -1.25 1.35
CA ASP A 73 -10.80 -1.34 2.40
C ASP A 73 -10.30 -0.72 3.72
N SER A 74 -9.04 -0.97 4.07
CA SER A 74 -8.37 -0.36 5.23
C SER A 74 -6.85 -0.45 5.12
N VAL A 75 -6.18 0.48 5.79
CA VAL A 75 -4.72 0.54 5.87
C VAL A 75 -4.33 0.81 7.33
N SER A 76 -3.34 0.09 7.83
CA SER A 76 -2.75 0.35 9.15
C SER A 76 -1.23 0.33 9.09
N LEU A 77 -0.59 1.32 9.70
CA LEU A 77 0.85 1.38 9.89
C LEU A 77 1.20 0.82 11.26
N SER A 78 2.15 -0.12 11.30
CA SER A 78 2.75 -0.63 12.52
C SER A 78 4.18 -0.12 12.62
N VAL A 79 4.41 0.78 13.57
CA VAL A 79 5.72 1.34 13.85
C VAL A 79 6.39 0.54 14.96
N VAL A 80 7.61 0.06 14.72
CA VAL A 80 8.40 -0.66 15.73
C VAL A 80 9.37 0.31 16.37
N LEU A 81 9.30 0.48 17.70
CA LEU A 81 10.21 1.37 18.40
C LEU A 81 11.61 0.74 18.49
N ASP A 82 12.67 1.45 18.08
CA ASP A 82 14.04 1.06 18.48
C ASP A 82 14.32 1.54 19.91
N ARG A 83 13.79 2.72 20.29
CA ARG A 83 13.97 3.30 21.63
C ARG A 83 12.70 3.98 22.14
N PHE A 84 12.71 4.31 23.43
CA PHE A 84 11.59 4.96 24.09
C PHE A 84 11.30 6.35 23.50
N VAL A 85 10.02 6.70 23.44
CA VAL A 85 9.52 8.04 23.08
C VAL A 85 9.84 9.02 24.21
N SER A 86 10.51 10.13 23.87
CA SER A 86 10.76 11.24 24.81
C SER A 86 10.01 12.49 24.36
N ASN A 87 9.41 13.24 25.29
CA ASN A 87 8.73 14.51 24.99
C ASN A 87 8.98 15.50 26.13
N THR A 88 9.39 16.71 25.77
CA THR A 88 9.67 17.80 26.73
C THR A 88 8.64 18.94 26.67
N GLY A 89 7.76 18.95 25.64
CA GLY A 89 6.75 19.99 25.40
C GLY A 89 5.34 19.66 25.88
N GLY A 90 5.04 18.38 26.16
CA GLY A 90 3.72 17.93 26.60
C GLY A 90 3.67 16.41 26.79
N ASN A 91 2.56 15.87 27.27
CA ASN A 91 2.29 14.42 27.26
C ASN A 91 0.80 14.25 26.95
N PRO A 92 0.42 13.52 25.88
CA PRO A 92 1.24 12.70 24.95
C PRO A 92 2.02 13.50 23.88
N ALA A 93 2.87 12.82 23.10
CA ALA A 93 3.52 13.38 21.91
C ALA A 93 2.60 13.24 20.69
N GLU A 94 2.46 14.30 19.90
CA GLU A 94 1.75 14.25 18.62
C GLU A 94 2.54 13.41 17.61
N PHE A 95 1.84 12.63 16.82
CA PHE A 95 2.41 11.77 15.79
C PHE A 95 1.52 11.81 14.57
N ASP A 96 2.07 12.39 13.51
CA ASP A 96 1.36 12.68 12.28
C ASP A 96 2.02 11.90 11.15
N VAL A 97 1.19 11.38 10.24
CA VAL A 97 1.68 10.68 9.05
C VAL A 97 1.01 11.26 7.82
N PHE A 98 1.84 11.66 6.86
CA PHE A 98 1.42 12.18 5.56
C PHE A 98 1.75 11.18 4.46
N ALA A 99 0.77 10.87 3.62
CA ALA A 99 0.91 9.96 2.49
C ALA A 99 1.00 10.75 1.17
N TYR A 100 1.93 10.36 0.30
CA TYR A 100 2.11 10.94 -1.04
C TYR A 100 2.75 9.93 -2.01
N ALA A 101 2.86 10.32 -3.29
CA ALA A 101 3.47 9.51 -4.33
C ALA A 101 4.99 9.47 -4.15
N GLY A 102 5.56 8.28 -4.01
CA GLY A 102 7.01 8.08 -3.96
C GLY A 102 7.68 8.11 -5.31
N ASP A 103 9.01 8.22 -5.30
CA ASP A 103 9.85 8.11 -6.50
C ASP A 103 10.93 7.01 -6.39
N GLY A 104 10.97 6.30 -5.26
CA GLY A 104 11.88 5.18 -5.04
C GLY A 104 13.21 5.60 -4.39
N VAL A 105 13.37 6.87 -4.01
CA VAL A 105 14.58 7.41 -3.40
C VAL A 105 14.20 8.32 -2.24
N VAL A 106 14.70 8.02 -1.04
CA VAL A 106 14.60 8.95 0.09
C VAL A 106 15.61 10.09 -0.09
N ASP A 107 15.11 11.31 -0.22
CA ASP A 107 15.94 12.52 -0.35
C ASP A 107 15.34 13.77 0.32
N ILE A 108 15.96 14.93 0.10
CA ILE A 108 15.53 16.18 0.75
C ILE A 108 14.17 16.68 0.26
N ALA A 109 13.75 16.29 -0.95
CA ALA A 109 12.48 16.70 -1.53
C ALA A 109 11.29 16.06 -0.79
N ASP A 110 11.48 14.91 -0.16
CA ASP A 110 10.49 14.24 0.67
C ASP A 110 10.05 15.09 1.87
N TYR A 111 10.97 15.86 2.45
CA TYR A 111 10.71 16.64 3.65
C TYR A 111 9.54 17.61 3.48
N ASP A 112 9.43 18.26 2.32
CA ASP A 112 8.38 19.24 1.99
C ASP A 112 7.41 18.73 0.91
N ALA A 113 7.47 17.44 0.57
CA ALA A 113 6.58 16.84 -0.40
C ALA A 113 5.11 17.06 0.00
N PRO A 114 4.24 17.51 -0.93
CA PRO A 114 2.84 17.71 -0.62
C PRO A 114 2.15 16.36 -0.42
N GLY A 115 1.67 16.11 0.80
CA GLY A 115 0.97 14.88 1.17
C GLY A 115 -0.38 15.12 1.85
N SER A 116 -1.17 14.06 1.94
CA SER A 116 -2.42 14.02 2.69
C SER A 116 -2.17 13.42 4.06
N GLN A 117 -2.60 14.10 5.14
CA GLN A 117 -2.52 13.53 6.49
C GLN A 117 -3.46 12.32 6.57
N VAL A 118 -2.89 11.15 6.87
CA VAL A 118 -3.62 9.87 6.98
C VAL A 118 -3.66 9.35 8.42
N ILE A 119 -2.75 9.80 9.28
CA ILE A 119 -2.77 9.54 10.72
C ILE A 119 -2.57 10.87 11.45
N ASP A 120 -3.44 11.10 12.42
CA ASP A 120 -3.35 12.15 13.45
C ASP A 120 -3.54 11.41 14.78
N ALA A 121 -2.44 11.18 15.48
CA ALA A 121 -2.41 10.33 16.65
C ALA A 121 -1.57 10.94 17.78
N GLN A 122 -1.71 10.35 18.95
CA GLN A 122 -0.95 10.72 20.14
C GLN A 122 -0.22 9.50 20.69
N LEU A 123 1.11 9.59 20.79
CA LEU A 123 1.97 8.56 21.34
C LEU A 123 2.23 8.82 22.83
N PRO A 124 1.95 7.83 23.71
CA PRO A 124 2.33 7.95 25.11
C PRO A 124 3.86 8.00 25.23
N ILE A 125 4.35 8.80 26.18
CA ILE A 125 5.78 8.83 26.51
C ILE A 125 6.20 7.46 27.07
N GLY A 126 7.40 7.00 26.69
CA GLY A 126 7.97 5.74 27.14
C GLY A 126 8.01 4.69 26.03
N GLY A 127 7.71 3.44 26.39
CA GLY A 127 7.93 2.29 25.51
C GLY A 127 9.33 1.69 25.66
N SER A 128 9.49 0.52 25.05
CA SER A 128 10.73 -0.27 25.00
C SER A 128 11.09 -0.57 23.55
N SER A 129 12.38 -0.83 23.33
CA SER A 129 12.86 -1.39 22.06
C SER A 129 12.06 -2.65 21.71
N GLY A 130 11.48 -2.69 20.52
CA GLY A 130 10.61 -3.77 20.03
C GLY A 130 9.12 -3.63 20.35
N ASP A 131 8.70 -2.60 21.08
CA ASP A 131 7.27 -2.30 21.20
C ASP A 131 6.70 -1.89 19.83
N VAL A 132 5.51 -2.41 19.50
CA VAL A 132 4.82 -2.13 18.24
C VAL A 132 3.65 -1.19 18.47
N LEU A 133 3.64 -0.07 17.76
CA LEU A 133 2.58 0.94 17.77
C LEU A 133 1.81 0.84 16.46
N ALA A 134 0.60 0.28 16.53
CA ALA A 134 -0.27 0.14 15.37
C ALA A 134 -1.32 1.28 15.33
N THR A 135 -1.40 1.95 14.18
CA THR A 135 -2.37 3.02 13.91
C THR A 135 -3.07 2.78 12.58
N VAL A 136 -4.35 3.15 12.50
CA VAL A 136 -5.18 2.95 11.30
C VAL A 136 -5.31 4.28 10.58
N PHE A 137 -5.26 4.24 9.25
CA PHE A 137 -5.44 5.43 8.43
C PHE A 137 -6.86 5.96 8.58
N SER A 138 -7.01 7.26 8.82
CA SER A 138 -8.30 7.96 8.84
C SER A 138 -8.87 8.13 7.43
N ASP A 139 -7.99 8.18 6.42
CA ASP A 139 -8.33 8.24 5.00
C ASP A 139 -7.42 7.28 4.19
N VAL A 140 -8.03 6.41 3.40
CA VAL A 140 -7.33 5.48 2.49
C VAL A 140 -7.25 5.99 1.04
N SER A 141 -7.87 7.14 0.75
CA SER A 141 -7.91 7.73 -0.60
C SER A 141 -6.52 7.98 -1.22
N PRO A 142 -5.47 8.37 -0.45
CA PRO A 142 -4.13 8.52 -1.02
C PRO A 142 -3.59 7.17 -1.50
N VAL A 143 -3.74 6.10 -0.71
CA VAL A 143 -3.27 4.75 -1.09
C VAL A 143 -4.02 4.24 -2.31
N GLN A 144 -5.34 4.46 -2.36
CA GLN A 144 -6.18 4.09 -3.51
C GLN A 144 -5.74 4.80 -4.80
N ALA A 145 -5.36 6.08 -4.72
CA ALA A 145 -4.91 6.85 -5.88
C ALA A 145 -3.53 6.44 -6.39
N LEU A 146 -2.70 5.87 -5.51
CA LEU A 146 -1.32 5.49 -5.81
C LEU A 146 -1.16 4.06 -6.35
N LEU A 147 -2.23 3.27 -6.43
CA LEU A 147 -2.16 1.94 -7.06
C LEU A 147 -1.75 1.96 -8.55
N ILE A 148 -1.89 3.09 -9.26
CA ILE A 148 -1.44 3.22 -10.66
C ILE A 148 0.04 3.62 -10.76
N GLY A 149 0.59 4.18 -9.67
CA GLY A 149 1.99 4.62 -9.60
C GLY A 149 2.90 3.66 -8.82
N ASP A 150 2.32 2.60 -8.25
CA ASP A 150 2.97 1.54 -7.46
C ASP A 150 3.75 1.99 -6.22
N LEU A 151 3.97 3.28 -5.98
CA LEU A 151 4.79 3.76 -4.87
C LEU A 151 4.01 4.67 -3.93
N LEU A 152 3.99 4.27 -2.66
CA LEU A 152 3.48 5.06 -1.54
C LEU A 152 4.62 5.48 -0.64
N THR A 153 4.77 6.77 -0.41
CA THR A 153 5.68 7.30 0.59
C THR A 153 4.91 7.85 1.77
N LEU A 154 5.37 7.50 2.97
CA LEU A 154 4.87 8.01 4.24
C LEU A 154 5.95 8.87 4.87
N ARG A 155 5.59 10.12 5.18
CA ARG A 155 6.40 11.00 6.03
C ARG A 155 5.79 11.04 7.42
N LEU A 156 6.58 10.63 8.40
CA LEU A 156 6.22 10.55 9.81
C LEU A 156 6.83 11.74 10.54
N GLU A 157 5.98 12.48 11.25
CA GLU A 157 6.32 13.76 11.86
C GLU A 157 5.82 13.82 13.31
N THR A 158 6.30 14.84 14.04
CA THR A 158 5.76 15.19 15.36
C THR A 158 5.70 16.71 15.49
N ASP A 159 4.52 17.25 15.76
CA ASP A 159 4.32 18.68 16.02
C ASP A 159 4.70 19.08 17.47
N SER A 160 5.05 18.09 18.30
CA SER A 160 5.46 18.26 19.68
C SER A 160 6.98 18.36 19.82
N PHE A 161 7.49 18.94 20.93
CA PHE A 161 8.93 18.88 21.27
C PHE A 161 9.34 17.47 21.74
N ALA A 162 9.26 16.51 20.83
CA ALA A 162 9.40 15.08 21.06
C ALA A 162 10.48 14.46 20.17
N SER A 163 10.98 13.32 20.60
CA SER A 163 11.87 12.44 19.85
C SER A 163 11.35 11.00 19.93
N VAL A 164 11.15 10.41 18.76
CA VAL A 164 10.76 9.01 18.56
C VAL A 164 11.84 8.38 17.69
N GLN A 165 12.31 7.18 18.08
CA GLN A 165 13.23 6.40 17.26
C GLN A 165 12.60 5.06 16.93
N ILE A 166 12.52 4.77 15.64
CA ILE A 166 11.82 3.60 15.10
C ILE A 166 12.82 2.72 14.36
N ALA A 167 12.51 1.43 14.24
CA ALA A 167 13.36 0.49 13.51
C ALA A 167 13.38 0.85 12.02
N SER A 168 14.58 0.84 11.44
CA SER A 168 14.87 1.01 10.01
C SER A 168 15.11 -0.33 9.31
N LEU A 169 15.27 -0.32 8.00
CA LEU A 169 15.71 -1.47 7.21
C LEU A 169 17.13 -1.91 7.55
N GLU A 170 17.99 -0.98 7.97
CA GLU A 170 19.37 -1.24 8.40
C GLU A 170 19.47 -1.68 9.86
N THR A 171 18.37 -1.79 10.60
CA THR A 171 18.40 -2.20 12.01
C THR A 171 19.09 -3.57 12.16
N LEU A 172 20.33 -3.55 12.67
CA LEU A 172 21.17 -4.74 12.91
C LEU A 172 20.74 -5.59 14.12
N LYS A 173 19.60 -5.29 14.74
CA LYS A 173 19.05 -6.02 15.89
C LYS A 173 17.86 -6.88 15.46
N ASP A 174 17.44 -7.81 16.31
CA ASP A 174 16.29 -8.71 16.10
C ASP A 174 14.91 -7.98 16.02
N LEU A 175 14.88 -6.72 15.59
CA LEU A 175 13.68 -5.92 15.38
C LEU A 175 13.29 -6.00 13.91
N SER A 176 12.01 -6.23 13.65
CA SER A 176 11.45 -6.03 12.31
C SER A 176 11.31 -4.53 12.05
N ALA A 177 11.53 -4.11 10.80
CA ALA A 177 11.24 -2.76 10.37
C ALA A 177 9.74 -2.44 10.57
N SER A 178 9.41 -1.15 10.59
CA SER A 178 8.01 -0.71 10.56
C SER A 178 7.32 -1.20 9.28
N PHE A 179 6.06 -1.60 9.34
CA PHE A 179 5.38 -2.24 8.20
C PHE A 179 3.94 -1.74 8.02
N LEU A 180 3.43 -1.87 6.79
CA LEU A 180 2.08 -1.51 6.41
C LEU A 180 1.21 -2.76 6.25
N THR A 181 0.00 -2.74 6.79
CA THR A 181 -1.01 -3.77 6.50
C THR A 181 -2.16 -3.16 5.71
N ILE A 182 -2.44 -3.73 4.54
CA ILE A 182 -3.49 -3.28 3.62
C ILE A 182 -4.50 -4.40 3.46
N ASN A 183 -5.77 -4.09 3.72
CA ASN A 183 -6.89 -4.93 3.31
C ASN A 183 -7.50 -4.34 2.05
N TYR A 184 -7.71 -5.17 1.04
CA TYR A 184 -8.26 -4.74 -0.24
C TYR A 184 -9.15 -5.81 -0.86
N THR A 185 -10.06 -5.37 -1.73
CA THR A 185 -10.97 -6.23 -2.48
C THR A 185 -10.67 -6.09 -3.96
N VAL A 186 -10.37 -7.22 -4.62
CA VAL A 186 -10.19 -7.24 -6.08
C VAL A 186 -11.59 -7.36 -6.73
N PRO A 187 -11.97 -6.43 -7.63
CA PRO A 187 -13.25 -6.52 -8.30
C PRO A 187 -13.30 -7.78 -9.16
N GLU A 188 -14.51 -8.32 -9.30
CA GLU A 188 -14.72 -9.43 -10.21
C GLU A 188 -14.38 -9.01 -11.62
N VAL A 189 -13.39 -9.67 -12.22
CA VAL A 189 -13.22 -9.60 -13.66
C VAL A 189 -14.38 -10.40 -14.24
N SER A 190 -15.41 -9.69 -14.71
CA SER A 190 -16.46 -10.31 -15.50
C SER A 190 -15.78 -10.97 -16.68
N GLU A 191 -15.65 -12.30 -16.66
CA GLU A 191 -15.23 -13.05 -17.82
C GLU A 191 -16.23 -12.71 -18.91
N VAL A 192 -15.79 -11.92 -19.90
CA VAL A 192 -16.61 -11.60 -21.06
C VAL A 192 -17.05 -12.95 -21.61
N PRO A 193 -18.37 -13.26 -21.64
CA PRO A 193 -18.82 -14.57 -22.08
C PRO A 193 -18.27 -14.78 -23.47
N VAL A 194 -17.30 -15.70 -23.62
CA VAL A 194 -16.78 -16.02 -24.94
C VAL A 194 -17.99 -16.46 -25.73
N PRO A 195 -18.31 -15.79 -26.86
CA PRO A 195 -19.54 -16.08 -27.57
C PRO A 195 -19.61 -17.59 -27.80
N ALA A 196 -20.63 -18.25 -27.25
CA ALA A 196 -20.88 -19.68 -27.50
C ALA A 196 -20.98 -19.98 -29.00
N ALA A 197 -21.10 -18.92 -29.83
CA ALA A 197 -20.90 -18.93 -31.26
C ALA A 197 -19.58 -19.56 -31.72
N LEU A 198 -18.45 -19.50 -31.00
CA LEU A 198 -17.20 -20.12 -31.47
C LEU A 198 -17.27 -21.66 -31.46
N PRO A 199 -17.66 -22.32 -30.34
CA PRO A 199 -17.95 -23.75 -30.35
C PRO A 199 -19.11 -24.14 -31.29
N LEU A 200 -20.15 -23.30 -31.40
CA LEU A 200 -21.27 -23.52 -32.33
C LEU A 200 -20.87 -23.38 -33.81
N LEU A 201 -19.97 -22.46 -34.14
CA LEU A 201 -19.44 -22.28 -35.48
C LEU A 201 -18.56 -23.48 -35.84
N LEU A 202 -17.69 -23.92 -34.93
CA LEU A 202 -16.84 -25.10 -35.14
C LEU A 202 -17.67 -26.38 -35.30
N SER A 203 -18.69 -26.58 -34.47
CA SER A 203 -19.61 -27.72 -34.62
C SER A 203 -20.51 -27.62 -35.86
N GLY A 204 -20.93 -26.42 -36.24
CA GLY A 204 -21.67 -26.16 -37.48
C GLY A 204 -20.85 -26.47 -38.74
N ILE A 205 -19.58 -26.06 -38.79
CA ILE A 205 -18.67 -26.36 -39.90
C ILE A 205 -18.38 -27.87 -39.97
N ALA A 206 -18.16 -28.52 -38.82
CA ALA A 206 -17.97 -29.96 -38.76
C ALA A 206 -19.21 -30.73 -39.26
N GLY A 207 -20.42 -30.30 -38.87
CA GLY A 207 -21.68 -30.88 -39.33
C GLY A 207 -21.88 -30.75 -40.84
N LEU A 208 -21.59 -29.57 -41.42
CA LEU A 208 -21.64 -29.34 -42.87
C LEU A 208 -20.62 -30.21 -43.63
N GLY A 209 -19.42 -30.38 -43.08
CA GLY A 209 -18.39 -31.28 -43.62
C GLY A 209 -18.86 -32.73 -43.72
N PHE A 210 -19.47 -33.27 -42.66
CA PHE A 210 -20.04 -34.63 -42.66
C PHE A 210 -21.22 -34.80 -43.63
N ALA A 211 -22.10 -33.80 -43.75
CA ALA A 211 -23.23 -33.85 -44.67
C ALA A 211 -22.78 -33.87 -46.15
N SER A 212 -21.71 -33.15 -46.50
CA SER A 212 -21.18 -33.11 -47.86
C SER A 212 -20.59 -34.47 -48.32
N ARG A 213 -20.05 -35.26 -47.39
CA ARG A 213 -19.39 -36.55 -47.69
C ARG A 213 -20.36 -37.67 -48.09
N ARG A 214 -21.64 -37.59 -47.69
CA ARG A 214 -22.66 -38.61 -48.01
C ARG A 214 -23.17 -38.57 -49.45
N ARG A 215 -22.97 -37.49 -50.21
CA ARG A 215 -23.52 -37.36 -51.58
C ARG A 215 -22.69 -38.01 -52.69
N LYS A 216 -21.54 -38.62 -52.39
CA LYS A 216 -20.62 -39.16 -53.41
C LYS A 216 -20.72 -40.69 -53.64
N SER A 217 -21.73 -41.36 -53.08
CA SER A 217 -21.89 -42.82 -53.19
C SER A 217 -23.23 -43.26 -53.80
N ALA A 218 -23.86 -42.42 -54.63
CA ALA A 218 -25.01 -42.79 -55.46
C ALA A 218 -24.67 -42.58 -56.93
#